data_AF-A0A7C7SG87-F1
#
_entry.id   AF-A0A7C7SG87-F1
#
_cell.length_a   1.000
_cell.length_b   1.000
_cell.length_c   1.000
_cell.angle_alpha   90.00
_cell.angle_beta   90.00
_cell.angle_gamma   90.00
#
_symmetry.space_group_name_H-M   'P 1'
#
loop_
_entity.id
_entity.type
_entity.pdbx_description
1 polymer ?
#
loop_
_entity_poly.entity_id
_entity_poly.type
_entity_poly.pdbx_seq_one_letter_code
_entity_poly.pdbx_strand_id
1 'polypeptide(L)' 'MGIDRMALAVRDLDRAVSVLQQHGAEFLSEVAPCCSGTGEDTTGIINLIDPDGIYLELVGPIERRGPVAPPEWCESR' A
#
# COMPACT_ATOMS: atom_id res chain seq x y z
N MET A 1 23.32 3.36 12.97
CA MET A 1 22.74 2.28 12.16
C MET A 1 21.36 2.00 12.72
N GLY A 2 20.33 2.63 12.15
CA GLY A 2 18.92 2.41 12.50
C GLY A 2 18.23 1.63 11.40
N ILE A 3 17.02 1.14 11.66
CA ILE A 3 16.16 0.59 10.61
C ILE A 3 15.45 1.77 9.97
N ASP A 4 15.73 2.04 8.70
CA ASP A 4 15.08 3.13 7.96
C ASP A 4 13.73 2.72 7.38
N ARG A 5 13.54 1.41 7.13
CA ARG A 5 12.30 0.86 6.55
C ARG A 5 12.06 -0.59 6.95
N MET A 6 10.80 -0.95 7.19
CA MET A 6 10.35 -2.35 7.34
C MET A 6 9.22 -2.67 6.36
N ALA A 7 9.27 -3.86 5.76
CA ALA A 7 8.19 -4.39 4.95
C ALA A 7 7.55 -5.58 5.68
N LEU A 8 6.24 -5.55 5.86
CA LEU A 8 5.48 -6.54 6.62
C LEU A 8 4.43 -7.19 5.73
N ALA A 9 4.51 -8.52 5.60
CA ALA A 9 3.48 -9.29 4.95
C ALA A 9 2.28 -9.49 5.88
N VAL A 10 1.09 -9.14 5.40
CA VAL A 10 -0.18 -9.30 6.11
C VAL A 10 -1.09 -10.29 5.40
N ARG A 11 -2.01 -10.91 6.15
CA ARG A 11 -2.94 -11.91 5.59
C ARG A 11 -4.09 -11.31 4.79
N ASP A 12 -4.43 -10.06 5.09
CA ASP A 12 -5.53 -9.31 4.51
C ASP A 12 -5.17 -7.83 4.65
N LEU A 13 -4.84 -7.21 3.52
CA LEU A 13 -4.33 -5.85 3.50
C LEU A 13 -5.44 -4.83 3.71
N ASP A 14 -6.61 -5.02 3.09
CA ASP A 14 -7.74 -4.11 3.25
C ASP A 14 -8.18 -4.05 4.72
N ARG A 15 -8.24 -5.19 5.40
CA ARG A 15 -8.53 -5.25 6.82
C ARG A 15 -7.44 -4.60 7.68
N ALA A 16 -6.16 -4.83 7.36
CA ALA A 16 -5.06 -4.22 8.10
C ALA A 16 -5.11 -2.69 7.99
N VAL A 17 -5.35 -2.16 6.79
CA VAL A 17 -5.50 -0.72 6.54
C VAL A 17 -6.69 -0.17 7.32
N SER A 18 -7.85 -0.82 7.25
CA SER A 18 -9.06 -0.36 7.97
C SER A 18 -8.83 -0.26 9.49
N VAL A 19 -8.19 -1.26 10.10
CA VAL A 19 -7.86 -1.26 11.53
C VAL A 19 -6.86 -0.14 11.85
N LEU A 20 -5.80 0.01 11.07
CA LEU A 20 -4.78 1.02 11.31
C LEU A 20 -5.33 2.45 11.13
N GLN A 21 -6.22 2.67 10.17
CA GLN A 21 -6.95 3.93 10.00
C GLN A 21 -7.81 4.27 11.23
N GLN A 22 -8.51 3.28 11.79
CA GLN A 22 -9.29 3.47 13.04
C GLN A 22 -8.40 3.87 14.23
N HIS A 23 -7.13 3.48 14.21
CA HIS A 23 -6.13 3.85 15.20
C HIS A 23 -5.33 5.12 14.86
N GLY A 24 -5.69 5.84 13.78
CA GLY A 24 -5.08 7.11 13.41
C GLY A 24 -3.70 6.99 12.76
N ALA A 25 -3.39 5.85 12.11
CA ALA A 25 -2.15 5.70 11.36
C ALA A 25 -2.07 6.69 10.18
N GLU A 26 -0.87 7.24 9.95
CA GLU A 26 -0.59 8.16 8.85
C GLU A 26 -0.10 7.39 7.62
N PHE A 27 -0.96 7.31 6.60
CA PHE A 27 -0.62 6.66 5.34
C PHE A 27 0.02 7.65 4.38
N LEU A 28 1.12 7.21 3.75
CA LEU A 28 1.88 7.98 2.78
C LEU A 28 1.38 7.75 1.34
N SER A 29 0.58 6.70 1.13
CA SER A 29 0.02 6.35 -0.17
C SER A 29 -1.37 5.74 -0.02
N GLU A 30 -2.11 5.68 -1.13
CA GLU A 30 -3.23 4.76 -1.25
C GLU A 30 -2.72 3.31 -1.39
N VAL A 31 -3.60 2.33 -1.21
CA VAL A 31 -3.26 0.93 -1.51
C VAL A 31 -3.15 0.79 -3.03
N ALA A 32 -1.96 0.44 -3.51
CA ALA A 32 -1.72 0.15 -4.92
C ALA A 32 -1.79 -1.36 -5.17
N PRO A 33 -2.67 -1.85 -6.07
CA PRO A 33 -2.58 -3.21 -6.58
C PRO A 33 -1.19 -3.42 -7.20
N CYS A 34 -0.54 -4.53 -6.90
CA CYS A 34 0.85 -4.73 -7.29
C CYS A 34 1.17 -6.13 -7.75
N CYS A 35 2.31 -6.15 -8.45
CA CYS A 35 3.32 -7.19 -8.50
C CYS A 35 3.23 -8.16 -9.69
N SER A 36 2.13 -8.22 -10.44
CA SER A 36 2.09 -8.89 -11.74
C SER A 36 2.36 -7.94 -12.93
N GLY A 37 2.02 -6.66 -12.79
CA GLY A 37 2.06 -5.69 -13.90
C GLY A 37 0.96 -5.90 -14.95
N THR A 38 -0.04 -6.75 -14.66
CA THR A 38 -1.15 -7.06 -15.57
C THR A 38 -2.43 -6.29 -15.26
N GLY A 39 -2.48 -5.61 -14.11
CA GLY A 39 -3.70 -4.97 -13.61
C GLY A 39 -4.72 -5.95 -12.98
N GLU A 40 -4.40 -7.24 -12.96
CA GLU A 40 -5.23 -8.31 -12.41
C GLU A 40 -4.77 -8.74 -11.00
N ASP A 41 -4.03 -7.86 -10.33
CA ASP A 41 -3.39 -8.13 -9.05
C ASP A 41 -4.41 -8.34 -7.92
N THR A 42 -4.21 -9.42 -7.17
CA THR A 42 -4.95 -9.73 -5.93
C THR A 42 -4.09 -9.48 -4.69
N THR A 43 -2.91 -8.90 -4.87
CA THR A 43 -2.02 -8.42 -3.82
C THR A 43 -1.85 -6.93 -3.99
N GLY A 44 -1.74 -6.21 -2.89
CA GLY A 44 -1.46 -4.78 -2.88
C GLY A 44 -0.29 -4.44 -1.97
N ILE A 45 0.16 -3.21 -2.10
CA ILE A 45 1.10 -2.57 -1.18
C ILE A 45 0.56 -1.21 -0.74
N ILE A 46 0.94 -0.81 0.47
CA ILE A 46 0.69 0.54 0.99
C ILE A 46 1.81 0.94 1.94
N ASN A 47 2.16 2.22 1.92
CA ASN A 47 3.18 2.78 2.80
C ASN A 47 2.56 3.65 3.89
N LEU A 48 3.10 3.55 5.09
CA LEU A 48 2.75 4.38 6.24
C LEU A 48 4.00 4.77 7.02
N ILE A 49 3.89 5.81 7.83
CA ILE A 49 4.92 6.21 8.78
C ILE A 49 4.39 5.96 10.19
N ASP A 50 5.21 5.34 11.04
CA ASP A 50 4.86 5.19 12.45
C ASP A 50 5.17 6.49 13.24
N PRO A 51 4.67 6.63 14.47
CA PRO A 51 4.90 7.84 15.28
C PRO A 51 6.38 8.13 15.58
N ASP A 52 7.27 7.13 15.46
CA ASP A 52 8.70 7.26 15.67
C ASP A 52 9.44 7.66 14.37
N GLY A 53 8.74 7.78 13.25
CA GLY A 53 9.27 8.17 11.96
C GLY A 53 9.81 7.01 11.12
N ILE A 54 9.52 5.77 11.50
CA ILE A 54 9.95 4.58 10.76
C ILE A 54 9.00 4.35 9.59
N TYR A 55 9.57 4.15 8.39
CA TYR A 55 8.80 3.82 7.20
C TYR A 55 8.38 2.36 7.24
N LEU A 56 7.08 2.14 7.12
CA LEU A 56 6.47 0.82 7.04
C LEU A 56 5.84 0.63 5.66
N GLU A 57 6.06 -0.54 5.08
CA GLU A 57 5.34 -1.01 3.89
C GLU A 57 4.54 -2.25 4.30
N LEU A 58 3.24 -2.25 4.05
CA LEU A 58 2.41 -3.44 4.19
C LEU A 58 2.19 -4.06 2.82
N VAL A 59 2.37 -5.38 2.73
CA VAL A 59 2.10 -6.16 1.52
C VAL A 59 1.14 -7.29 1.85
N GLY A 60 0.11 -7.50 1.05
CA GLY A 60 -0.80 -8.61 1.30
C GLY A 60 -1.98 -8.67 0.34
N PRO A 61 -2.82 -9.71 0.47
CA PRO A 61 -4.00 -9.88 -0.35
C PRO A 61 -4.95 -8.68 -0.24
N ILE A 62 -5.53 -8.27 -1.37
CA ILE A 62 -6.56 -7.24 -1.47
C ILE A 62 -7.79 -7.79 -2.20
N GLU A 63 -8.93 -7.16 -2.00
CA GLU A 63 -10.05 -7.28 -2.93
C GLU A 63 -9.62 -6.80 -4.33
N ARG A 64 -10.07 -7.51 -5.36
CA ARG A 64 -9.74 -7.15 -6.74
C ARG A 64 -10.33 -5.78 -7.08
N ARG A 65 -9.47 -4.87 -7.52
CA ARG A 65 -9.86 -3.52 -7.94
C ARG A 65 -9.80 -3.40 -9.45
N GLY A 66 -10.68 -2.57 -10.00
CA GLY A 66 -10.65 -2.26 -11.43
C GLY A 66 -9.43 -1.41 -11.79
N PRO A 67 -9.10 -1.30 -13.08
CA PRO A 67 -8.04 -0.41 -13.56
C PRO A 67 -8.31 1.03 -13.11
N VAL A 68 -7.29 1.68 -12.55
CA VAL A 68 -7.32 3.12 -12.28
C VAL A 68 -6.73 3.83 -13.49
N ALA A 69 -7.41 4.87 -13.97
CA ALA A 69 -6.88 5.69 -15.05
C ALA A 69 -5.53 6.30 -14.60
N PRO A 70 -4.50 6.30 -15.47
CA PRO A 70 -3.28 7.03 -15.16
C PRO A 70 -3.64 8.50 -14.88
N PRO A 71 -2.96 9.15 -13.93
CA PRO A 71 -3.19 10.57 -13.71
C PRO A 71 -2.84 11.38 -14.97
N GLU A 72 -3.48 12.53 -15.16
CA GLU A 72 -3.36 13.35 -16.38
C GLU A 72 -1.91 13.71 -16.74
N TRP A 73 -1.03 13.84 -15.75
CA TRP A 73 0.39 14.13 -15.98
C TRP A 73 1.20 12.94 -16.52
N CYS A 74 0.63 11.73 -16.49
CA CYS A 74 1.23 10.49 -16.96
C CYS A 74 0.86 10.22 -18.43
N GLU A 75 0.95 11.24 -19.30
CA GLU A 75 0.79 11.05 -20.74
C GLU A 75 2.02 10.34 -21.32
N SER A 76 1.79 9.25 -22.05
CA SER A 76 2.80 8.57 -22.85
C SER A 76 3.21 9.47 -24.01
N ARG A 77 4.39 10.10 -23.91
CA ARG A 77 5.12 10.58 -25.09
C ARG A 77 5.68 9.43 -25.89
#